data_AF-A0A162JJY5-F1
#
_entry.id   AF-A0A162JJY5-F1
#
_cell.length_a   1.000
_cell.length_b   1.000
_cell.length_c   1.000
_cell.angle_alpha   90.00
_cell.angle_beta   90.00
_cell.angle_gamma   90.00
#
_symmetry.space_group_name_H-M   'P 1'
#
loop_
_entity.id
_entity.type
_entity.pdbx_description
1 polymer ?
#
loop_
_entity_poly.entity_id
_entity_poly.type
_entity_poly.pdbx_seq_one_letter_code
_entity_poly.pdbx_strand_id
1 'polypeptide(L)'
;MRVRALFAAGLAALAAAAATPQQIADGINSITHKMAALQAPGQSITIVNAPLIVIGQGPFPTIIAGFNDIVSTATVLAGQIGSRPERRATDAGQEGGVAVADAYRTLTRVSQATLNILIGKAGLLQHVPVVGPPVASVLRGVEATFDSIAIGLINTFPSEAKELESNANSLGATLDLAIQKYEGLQV
;
A
#
# COMPACT_ATOMS: atom_id res chain seq x y z
N MET A 1 0.87 -42.25 47.58
CA MET A 1 1.83 -41.31 48.20
C MET A 1 2.83 -40.88 47.12
N ARG A 2 2.86 -39.58 46.73
CA ARG A 2 3.84 -38.85 45.86
C ARG A 2 3.82 -39.24 44.36
N VAL A 3 3.25 -38.50 43.38
CA VAL A 3 3.34 -37.10 42.88
C VAL A 3 4.65 -36.77 42.13
N ARG A 4 4.49 -36.31 40.87
CA ARG A 4 5.38 -35.55 39.93
C ARG A 4 6.29 -36.40 39.04
N ALA A 5 6.33 -36.24 37.71
CA ALA A 5 6.38 -35.00 36.95
C ALA A 5 5.55 -35.02 35.64
N LEU A 6 4.84 -33.92 35.41
CA LEU A 6 4.35 -33.48 34.10
C LEU A 6 5.54 -32.87 33.34
N PHE A 7 5.93 -33.46 32.22
CA PHE A 7 6.77 -32.75 31.24
C PHE A 7 5.87 -31.84 30.41
N ALA A 8 5.89 -30.57 30.78
CA ALA A 8 5.28 -29.47 30.07
C ALA A 8 6.08 -29.10 28.81
N ALA A 9 5.36 -28.56 27.83
CA ALA A 9 5.81 -27.62 26.81
C ALA A 9 6.83 -28.12 25.76
N GLY A 10 6.30 -28.77 24.73
CA GLY A 10 6.96 -28.93 23.42
C GLY A 10 6.25 -28.16 22.30
N LEU A 11 5.65 -27.00 22.58
CA LEU A 11 5.34 -26.03 21.53
C LEU A 11 6.60 -25.19 21.36
N ALA A 12 7.51 -25.67 20.51
CA ALA A 12 8.49 -24.79 19.89
C ALA A 12 7.68 -23.60 19.33
N ALA A 13 7.83 -22.44 19.96
CA ALA A 13 7.29 -21.21 19.41
C ALA A 13 7.77 -21.14 17.97
N LEU A 14 6.85 -21.20 17.01
CA LEU A 14 7.08 -20.73 15.66
C LEU A 14 7.44 -19.26 15.81
N ALA A 15 8.72 -18.98 16.06
CA ALA A 15 9.28 -17.68 15.87
C ALA A 15 9.13 -17.44 14.37
N ALA A 16 8.05 -16.74 13.96
CA ALA A 16 7.94 -16.22 12.62
C ALA A 16 9.28 -15.54 12.30
N ALA A 17 10.00 -16.08 11.33
CA ALA A 17 11.22 -15.45 10.85
C ALA A 17 10.81 -14.08 10.30
N ALA A 18 11.51 -13.03 10.70
CA ALA A 18 11.29 -11.71 10.14
C ALA A 18 11.58 -11.77 8.63
N ALA A 19 10.79 -11.08 7.80
CA ALA A 19 11.07 -11.01 6.37
C ALA A 19 12.46 -10.42 6.11
N THR A 20 13.20 -11.03 5.18
CA THR A 20 14.49 -10.53 4.70
C THR A 20 14.31 -9.24 3.89
N PRO A 21 15.36 -8.41 3.72
CA PRO A 21 15.28 -7.21 2.88
C PRO A 21 14.81 -7.51 1.45
N GLN A 22 15.28 -8.61 0.85
CA GLN A 22 14.83 -9.03 -0.48
C GLN A 22 13.33 -9.37 -0.50
N GLN A 23 12.82 -10.11 0.49
CA GLN A 23 11.39 -10.40 0.59
C GLN A 23 10.55 -9.14 0.77
N ILE A 24 11.07 -8.15 1.50
CA ILE A 24 10.42 -6.84 1.65
C ILE A 24 10.38 -6.12 0.30
N ALA A 25 11.52 -6.04 -0.41
CA ALA A 25 11.61 -5.42 -1.74
C ALA A 25 10.69 -6.10 -2.76
N ASP A 26 10.62 -7.44 -2.76
CA ASP A 26 9.72 -8.21 -3.62
C ASP A 26 8.24 -7.93 -3.29
N GLY A 27 7.91 -7.81 -2.00
CA GLY A 27 6.59 -7.38 -1.54
C GLY A 27 6.21 -5.98 -2.04
N ILE A 28 7.14 -5.02 -1.96
CA ILE A 28 6.96 -3.66 -2.49
C ILE A 28 6.78 -3.68 -4.02
N ASN A 29 7.56 -4.49 -4.73
CA ASN A 29 7.43 -4.65 -6.18
C ASN A 29 6.08 -5.28 -6.57
N SER A 30 5.57 -6.24 -5.79
CA SER A 30 4.22 -6.80 -5.99
C SER A 30 3.14 -5.72 -5.87
N ILE A 31 3.22 -4.86 -4.86
CA ILE A 31 2.32 -3.70 -4.70
C ILE A 31 2.47 -2.74 -5.89
N THR A 32 3.70 -2.47 -6.32
CA THR A 32 4.02 -1.63 -7.48
C THR A 32 3.34 -2.13 -8.75
N HIS A 33 3.40 -3.44 -9.01
CA HIS A 33 2.73 -4.05 -10.16
C HIS A 33 1.21 -3.90 -10.08
N LYS A 34 0.61 -4.09 -8.90
CA LYS A 34 -0.84 -3.89 -8.70
C LYS A 34 -1.24 -2.43 -8.93
N MET A 35 -0.44 -1.46 -8.46
CA MET A 35 -0.66 -0.04 -8.76
C MET A 35 -0.59 0.25 -10.26
N ALA A 36 0.44 -0.27 -10.96
CA ALA A 36 0.57 -0.10 -12.40
C ALA A 36 -0.62 -0.70 -13.17
N ALA A 37 -1.14 -1.85 -12.73
CA ALA A 37 -2.28 -2.51 -13.36
C ALA A 37 -3.57 -1.67 -13.32
N LEU A 38 -3.70 -0.75 -12.34
CA LEU A 38 -4.83 0.17 -12.25
C LEU A 38 -4.78 1.35 -13.23
N GLN A 39 -3.65 1.59 -13.89
CA GLN A 39 -3.51 2.70 -14.84
C GLN A 39 -4.44 2.56 -16.04
N ALA A 40 -4.53 1.37 -16.64
CA ALA A 40 -5.39 1.14 -17.80
C ALA A 40 -6.90 1.29 -17.46
N PRO A 41 -7.43 0.66 -16.40
CA PRO A 41 -8.78 0.94 -15.91
C PRO A 41 -9.02 2.42 -15.62
N GLY A 42 -8.08 3.09 -14.93
CA GLY A 42 -8.18 4.53 -14.65
C GLY A 42 -8.25 5.40 -15.91
N GLN A 43 -7.42 5.11 -16.91
CA GLN A 43 -7.43 5.83 -18.19
C GLN A 43 -8.75 5.64 -18.95
N SER A 44 -9.37 4.47 -18.82
CA SER A 44 -10.63 4.15 -19.48
C SER A 44 -11.84 4.90 -18.90
N ILE A 45 -11.71 5.61 -17.77
CA ILE A 45 -12.79 6.44 -17.22
C ILE A 45 -13.18 7.53 -18.23
N THR A 46 -14.47 7.60 -18.53
CA THR A 46 -15.11 8.61 -19.38
C THR A 46 -16.42 9.06 -18.75
N ILE A 47 -16.96 10.20 -19.21
CA ILE A 47 -18.27 10.69 -18.76
C ILE A 47 -19.39 9.69 -19.13
N VAL A 48 -19.23 8.92 -20.21
CA VAL A 48 -20.23 7.96 -20.67
C VAL A 48 -20.26 6.70 -19.80
N ASN A 49 -19.09 6.19 -19.38
CA ASN A 49 -19.02 4.95 -18.60
C ASN A 49 -19.00 5.16 -17.08
N ALA A 50 -18.73 6.37 -16.60
CA ALA A 50 -18.69 6.65 -15.17
C ALA A 50 -20.03 6.41 -14.43
N PRO A 51 -21.20 6.78 -14.99
CA PRO A 51 -22.49 6.49 -14.35
C PRO A 51 -22.80 4.99 -14.21
N LEU A 52 -22.12 4.12 -14.99
CA LEU A 52 -22.34 2.68 -14.96
C LEU A 52 -21.95 2.04 -13.62
N ILE A 53 -21.21 2.76 -12.77
CA ILE A 53 -20.89 2.30 -11.40
C ILE A 53 -22.16 1.94 -10.60
N VAL A 54 -23.27 2.65 -10.83
CA VAL A 54 -24.52 2.49 -10.07
C VAL A 54 -25.11 1.08 -10.25
N ILE A 55 -24.83 0.45 -11.39
CA ILE A 55 -25.24 -0.93 -11.72
C ILE A 55 -24.07 -1.91 -11.66
N GLY A 56 -22.95 -1.52 -11.05
CA GLY A 56 -21.76 -2.35 -10.91
C GLY A 56 -21.00 -2.60 -12.21
N GLN A 57 -21.13 -1.70 -13.20
CA GLN A 57 -20.44 -1.77 -14.48
C GLN A 57 -19.42 -0.63 -14.65
N GLY A 58 -18.67 -0.67 -15.74
CA GLY A 58 -17.63 0.31 -16.04
C GLY A 58 -16.31 0.05 -15.31
N PRO A 59 -15.40 1.04 -15.31
CA PRO A 59 -14.04 0.85 -14.78
C PRO A 59 -13.94 0.91 -13.25
N PHE A 60 -14.89 1.57 -12.57
CA PHE A 60 -14.82 1.78 -11.13
C PHE A 60 -14.86 0.50 -10.28
N PRO A 61 -15.71 -0.51 -10.57
CA PRO A 61 -15.67 -1.78 -9.86
C PRO A 61 -14.27 -2.42 -9.89
N THR A 62 -13.60 -2.43 -11.04
CA THR A 62 -12.23 -2.95 -11.18
C THR A 62 -11.22 -2.12 -10.40
N ILE A 63 -11.33 -0.79 -10.43
CA ILE A 63 -10.44 0.11 -9.69
C ILE A 63 -10.58 -0.09 -8.18
N ILE A 64 -11.81 -0.13 -7.68
CA ILE A 64 -12.11 -0.33 -6.26
C ILE A 64 -11.61 -1.70 -5.80
N ALA A 65 -11.88 -2.76 -6.57
CA ALA A 65 -11.39 -4.09 -6.27
C ALA A 65 -9.85 -4.15 -6.25
N GLY A 66 -9.18 -3.55 -7.24
CA GLY A 66 -7.72 -3.53 -7.29
C GLY A 66 -7.10 -2.74 -6.15
N PHE A 67 -7.69 -1.60 -5.73
CA PHE A 67 -7.21 -0.91 -4.54
C PHE A 67 -7.42 -1.72 -3.25
N ASN A 68 -8.53 -2.43 -3.10
CA ASN A 68 -8.71 -3.34 -1.96
C ASN A 68 -7.67 -4.47 -1.94
N ASP A 69 -7.30 -5.01 -3.10
CA ASP A 69 -6.23 -6.01 -3.24
C ASP A 69 -4.86 -5.43 -2.88
N ILE A 70 -4.58 -4.17 -3.28
CA ILE A 70 -3.40 -3.42 -2.84
C ILE A 70 -3.38 -3.27 -1.32
N VAL A 71 -4.48 -2.82 -0.71
CA VAL A 71 -4.61 -2.66 0.75
C VAL A 71 -4.35 -3.98 1.47
N SER A 72 -4.92 -5.08 0.98
CA SER A 72 -4.70 -6.42 1.54
C SER A 72 -3.22 -6.82 1.46
N THR A 73 -2.61 -6.68 0.29
CA THR A 73 -1.19 -7.01 0.07
C THR A 73 -0.27 -6.15 0.93
N ALA A 74 -0.54 -4.84 0.98
CA ALA A 74 0.23 -3.87 1.76
C ALA A 74 0.11 -4.12 3.28
N THR A 75 -1.07 -4.50 3.77
CA THR A 75 -1.29 -4.85 5.17
C THR A 75 -0.45 -6.06 5.57
N VAL A 76 -0.40 -7.09 4.73
CA VAL A 76 0.44 -8.29 4.97
C VAL A 76 1.91 -7.90 5.03
N LEU A 77 2.38 -7.10 4.07
CA LEU A 77 3.76 -6.63 4.05
C LEU A 77 4.10 -5.76 5.28
N ALA A 78 3.22 -4.84 5.66
CA ALA A 78 3.40 -4.01 6.85
C ALA A 78 3.56 -4.88 8.12
N GLY A 79 2.73 -5.92 8.27
CA GLY A 79 2.86 -6.88 9.38
C GLY A 79 4.18 -7.65 9.37
N GLN A 80 4.70 -7.98 8.18
CA GLN A 80 6.00 -8.62 8.03
C GLN A 80 7.15 -7.69 8.44
N ILE A 81 7.07 -6.41 8.06
CA ILE A 81 8.05 -5.38 8.45
C ILE A 81 7.96 -5.09 9.97
N GLY A 82 6.79 -5.05 10.59
CA GLY A 82 6.65 -4.74 12.03
C GLY A 82 7.16 -5.82 13.01
N SER A 83 7.51 -7.01 12.54
CA SER A 83 7.66 -8.20 13.41
C SER A 83 8.97 -8.33 14.22
N ARG A 84 9.99 -7.47 14.06
CA ARG A 84 11.22 -7.36 14.93
C ARG A 84 12.20 -6.30 14.38
N PRO A 85 12.22 -5.06 14.89
CA PRO A 85 13.13 -4.01 14.42
C PRO A 85 14.61 -4.29 14.77
N GLU A 86 14.90 -4.75 15.99
CA GLU A 86 16.27 -4.81 16.52
C GLU A 86 17.18 -5.85 15.87
N ARG A 87 16.65 -7.02 15.46
CA ARG A 87 17.43 -8.04 14.73
C ARG A 87 17.64 -7.66 13.27
N ARG A 88 16.69 -6.92 12.67
CA ARG A 88 16.72 -6.65 11.23
C ARG A 88 17.76 -5.58 10.88
N ALA A 89 18.02 -4.62 11.75
CA ALA A 89 19.09 -3.63 11.55
C ALA A 89 20.50 -4.26 11.54
N THR A 90 20.70 -5.37 12.26
CA THR A 90 21.98 -6.10 12.30
C THR A 90 22.13 -7.07 11.13
N ASP A 91 21.05 -7.70 10.68
CA ASP A 91 21.04 -8.69 9.59
C ASP A 91 20.87 -8.07 8.19
N ALA A 92 20.27 -6.88 8.07
CA ALA A 92 19.94 -6.27 6.78
C ALA A 92 21.16 -5.84 5.96
N GLY A 93 22.28 -5.51 6.62
CA GLY A 93 23.41 -4.85 5.98
C GLY A 93 23.01 -3.52 5.29
N GLN A 94 24.00 -2.75 4.85
CA GLN A 94 23.73 -1.53 4.07
C GLN A 94 23.13 -1.87 2.70
N GLU A 95 23.60 -2.95 2.06
CA GLU A 95 23.15 -3.37 0.72
C GLU A 95 21.66 -3.77 0.68
N GLY A 96 21.16 -4.43 1.73
CA GLY A 96 19.73 -4.79 1.81
C GLY A 96 18.82 -3.58 1.99
N GLY A 97 19.28 -2.54 2.70
CA GLY A 97 18.55 -1.28 2.86
C GLY A 97 18.37 -0.55 1.52
N VAL A 98 19.44 -0.44 0.73
CA VAL A 98 19.42 0.24 -0.58
C VAL A 98 18.41 -0.43 -1.53
N ALA A 99 18.39 -1.76 -1.62
CA ALA A 99 17.45 -2.47 -2.48
C ALA A 99 15.97 -2.19 -2.09
N VAL A 100 15.70 -2.09 -0.79
CA VAL A 100 14.35 -1.78 -0.27
C VAL A 100 13.99 -0.32 -0.54
N ALA A 101 14.93 0.61 -0.35
CA ALA A 101 14.71 2.03 -0.66
C ALA A 101 14.44 2.26 -2.15
N ASP A 102 15.19 1.60 -3.04
CA ASP A 102 15.00 1.65 -4.49
C ASP A 102 13.64 1.08 -4.92
N ALA A 103 13.23 -0.04 -4.32
CA ALA A 103 11.90 -0.61 -4.53
C ALA A 103 10.81 0.38 -4.08
N TYR A 104 10.96 0.99 -2.91
CA TYR A 104 10.01 1.97 -2.38
C TYR A 104 9.92 3.23 -3.25
N ARG A 105 11.05 3.75 -3.74
CA ARG A 105 11.08 4.87 -4.69
C ARG A 105 10.34 4.53 -5.99
N THR A 106 10.48 3.29 -6.47
CA THR A 106 9.79 2.83 -7.67
C THR A 106 8.28 2.72 -7.43
N LEU A 107 7.88 2.19 -6.27
CA LEU A 107 6.49 2.20 -5.82
C LEU A 107 5.93 3.62 -5.80
N THR A 108 6.63 4.57 -5.20
CA THR A 108 6.20 5.98 -5.13
C THR A 108 5.93 6.54 -6.52
N ARG A 109 6.88 6.39 -7.45
CA ARG A 109 6.73 6.91 -8.82
C ARG A 109 5.53 6.30 -9.56
N VAL A 110 5.36 4.99 -9.50
CA VAL A 110 4.27 4.28 -10.18
C VAL A 110 2.92 4.59 -9.54
N SER A 111 2.89 4.70 -8.21
CA SER A 111 1.71 5.08 -7.47
C SER A 111 1.27 6.49 -7.83
N GLN A 112 2.19 7.46 -7.86
CA GLN A 112 1.91 8.82 -8.29
C GLN A 112 1.38 8.89 -9.72
N ALA A 113 1.95 8.13 -10.67
CA ALA A 113 1.42 8.07 -12.03
C ALA A 113 -0.05 7.58 -12.06
N THR A 114 -0.35 6.55 -11.28
CA THR A 114 -1.70 5.97 -11.17
C THR A 114 -2.67 6.95 -10.51
N LEU A 115 -2.27 7.60 -9.43
CA LEU A 115 -3.07 8.59 -8.70
C LEU A 115 -3.31 9.85 -9.53
N ASN A 116 -2.31 10.32 -10.28
CA ASN A 116 -2.44 11.47 -11.18
C ASN A 116 -3.45 11.21 -12.31
N ILE A 117 -3.54 9.97 -12.80
CA ILE A 117 -4.62 9.58 -13.73
C ILE A 117 -5.97 9.78 -13.06
N LEU A 118 -6.17 9.24 -11.85
CA LEU A 118 -7.45 9.35 -11.13
C LEU A 118 -7.78 10.80 -10.77
N ILE A 119 -6.81 11.60 -10.33
CA ILE A 119 -6.95 13.04 -10.07
C ILE A 119 -7.44 13.76 -11.33
N GLY A 120 -6.83 13.50 -12.48
CA GLY A 120 -7.24 14.09 -13.75
C GLY A 120 -8.66 13.66 -14.15
N LYS A 121 -9.01 12.40 -13.91
CA LYS A 121 -10.34 11.87 -14.20
C LYS A 121 -11.42 12.38 -13.25
N ALA A 122 -11.10 12.68 -12.00
CA ALA A 122 -12.05 13.26 -11.04
C ALA A 122 -12.67 14.57 -11.55
N GLY A 123 -11.93 15.37 -12.34
CA GLY A 123 -12.47 16.57 -12.99
C GLY A 123 -13.62 16.29 -13.97
N LEU A 124 -13.69 15.08 -14.55
CA LEU A 124 -14.77 14.66 -15.46
C LEU A 124 -16.02 14.19 -14.70
N LEU A 125 -15.90 13.93 -13.40
CA LEU A 125 -16.91 13.24 -12.60
C LEU A 125 -17.77 14.18 -11.77
N GLN A 126 -17.58 15.51 -11.89
CA GLN A 126 -18.28 16.52 -11.09
C GLN A 126 -19.82 16.45 -11.17
N HIS A 127 -20.35 15.83 -12.22
CA HIS A 127 -21.79 15.65 -12.42
C HIS A 127 -22.23 14.17 -12.39
N VAL A 128 -21.33 13.26 -12.01
CA VAL A 128 -21.62 11.82 -11.93
C VAL A 128 -21.92 11.46 -10.48
N PRO A 129 -23.18 11.16 -10.13
CA PRO A 129 -23.53 10.88 -8.75
C PRO A 129 -22.92 9.55 -8.27
N VAL A 130 -22.64 9.47 -6.97
CA VAL A 130 -22.28 8.22 -6.24
C VAL A 130 -20.87 7.65 -6.53
N VAL A 131 -20.07 8.24 -7.42
CA VAL A 131 -18.70 7.73 -7.70
C VAL A 131 -17.69 8.09 -6.60
N GLY A 132 -17.83 9.27 -5.99
CA GLY A 132 -16.86 9.83 -5.05
C GLY A 132 -16.58 8.98 -3.81
N PRO A 133 -17.58 8.73 -2.94
CA PRO A 133 -17.37 8.06 -1.65
C PRO A 133 -16.70 6.68 -1.72
N PRO A 134 -17.10 5.76 -2.63
CA PRO A 134 -16.48 4.44 -2.70
C PRO A 134 -14.99 4.49 -3.06
N VAL A 135 -14.61 5.37 -3.99
CA VAL A 135 -13.21 5.53 -4.41
C VAL A 135 -12.39 6.20 -3.32
N ALA A 136 -12.90 7.27 -2.71
CA ALA A 136 -12.24 7.93 -1.58
C ALA A 136 -11.99 6.96 -0.41
N SER A 137 -12.96 6.09 -0.10
CA SER A 137 -12.84 5.11 0.97
C SER A 137 -11.68 4.15 0.76
N VAL A 138 -11.51 3.60 -0.45
CA VAL A 138 -10.41 2.67 -0.72
C VAL A 138 -9.06 3.38 -0.79
N LEU A 139 -9.02 4.63 -1.29
CA LEU A 139 -7.79 5.44 -1.31
C LEU A 139 -7.27 5.74 0.10
N ARG A 140 -8.16 6.04 1.07
CA ARG A 140 -7.78 6.17 2.49
C ARG A 140 -7.20 4.87 3.07
N GLY A 141 -7.70 3.72 2.63
CA GLY A 141 -7.12 2.42 2.99
C GLY A 141 -5.70 2.26 2.44
N VAL A 142 -5.46 2.68 1.19
CA VAL A 142 -4.12 2.65 0.58
C VAL A 142 -3.17 3.56 1.34
N GLU A 143 -3.61 4.78 1.66
CA GLU A 143 -2.82 5.75 2.44
C GLU A 143 -2.39 5.18 3.79
N ALA A 144 -3.33 4.69 4.60
CA ALA A 144 -3.04 4.16 5.92
C ALA A 144 -2.05 2.98 5.88
N THR A 145 -2.17 2.11 4.88
CA THR A 145 -1.26 0.96 4.73
C THR A 145 0.12 1.36 4.20
N PHE A 146 0.20 2.34 3.29
CA PHE A 146 1.47 2.86 2.80
C PHE A 146 2.23 3.62 3.89
N ASP A 147 1.54 4.39 4.73
CA ASP A 147 2.13 5.04 5.90
C ASP A 147 2.71 4.01 6.88
N SER A 148 1.94 2.95 7.17
CA SER A 148 2.42 1.83 8.01
C SER A 148 3.67 1.15 7.45
N ILE A 149 3.73 0.94 6.12
CA ILE A 149 4.93 0.43 5.45
C ILE A 149 6.08 1.42 5.61
N ALA A 150 5.87 2.69 5.27
CA ALA A 150 6.91 3.72 5.33
C ALA A 150 7.54 3.82 6.72
N ILE A 151 6.71 3.92 7.77
CA ILE A 151 7.16 3.94 9.17
C ILE A 151 7.96 2.68 9.50
N GLY A 152 7.46 1.50 9.08
CA GLY A 152 8.16 0.24 9.28
C GLY A 152 9.54 0.20 8.60
N LEU A 153 9.63 0.70 7.38
CA LEU A 153 10.87 0.76 6.62
C LEU A 153 11.88 1.74 7.24
N ILE A 154 11.44 2.95 7.59
CA ILE A 154 12.28 3.98 8.22
C ILE A 154 12.91 3.46 9.51
N ASN A 155 12.11 2.81 10.36
CA ASN A 155 12.58 2.22 11.61
C ASN A 155 13.52 1.02 11.40
N THR A 156 13.36 0.30 10.28
CA THR A 156 14.16 -0.89 9.97
C THR A 156 15.49 -0.54 9.31
N PHE A 157 15.51 0.49 8.45
CA PHE A 157 16.64 0.86 7.60
C PHE A 157 17.05 2.32 7.85
N PRO A 158 17.64 2.62 9.02
CA PRO A 158 17.93 4.01 9.42
C PRO A 158 18.94 4.72 8.50
N SER A 159 19.79 3.99 7.76
CA SER A 159 20.69 4.60 6.76
C SER A 159 19.92 5.20 5.59
N GLU A 160 18.77 4.63 5.24
CA GLU A 160 17.92 5.06 4.12
C GLU A 160 16.75 5.94 4.56
N ALA A 161 16.62 6.19 5.87
CA ALA A 161 15.47 6.88 6.47
C ALA A 161 15.11 8.19 5.75
N LYS A 162 16.12 9.01 5.41
CA LYS A 162 15.91 10.29 4.73
C LYS A 162 15.28 10.13 3.34
N GLU A 163 15.72 9.14 2.55
CA GLU A 163 15.13 8.89 1.23
C GLU A 163 13.72 8.29 1.36
N LEU A 164 13.54 7.36 2.30
CA LEU A 164 12.23 6.77 2.59
C LEU A 164 11.21 7.81 3.04
N GLU A 165 11.57 8.71 3.97
CA GLU A 165 10.74 9.83 4.42
C GLU A 165 10.38 10.76 3.27
N SER A 166 11.35 11.14 2.44
CA SER A 166 11.10 12.03 1.31
C SER A 166 10.11 11.41 0.30
N ASN A 167 10.27 10.12 -0.01
CA ASN A 167 9.38 9.40 -0.91
C ASN A 167 7.99 9.18 -0.29
N ALA A 168 7.92 8.90 1.02
CA ALA A 168 6.67 8.72 1.74
C ALA A 168 5.85 10.01 1.78
N ASN A 169 6.48 11.14 2.12
CA ASN A 169 5.83 12.46 2.13
C ASN A 169 5.32 12.86 0.75
N SER A 170 6.12 12.62 -0.31
CA SER A 170 5.73 12.93 -1.68
C SER A 170 4.54 12.07 -2.15
N LEU A 171 4.54 10.79 -1.78
CA LEU A 171 3.44 9.89 -2.10
C LEU A 171 2.17 10.24 -1.31
N GLY A 172 2.30 10.49 0.00
CA GLY A 172 1.22 10.91 0.89
C GLY A 172 0.49 12.15 0.35
N ALA A 173 1.23 13.20 0.00
CA ALA A 173 0.64 14.40 -0.60
C ALA A 173 -0.15 14.13 -1.89
N THR A 174 0.26 13.13 -2.68
CA THR A 174 -0.47 12.74 -3.91
C THR A 174 -1.73 11.94 -3.60
N LEU A 175 -1.67 11.05 -2.58
CA LEU A 175 -2.83 10.32 -2.06
C LEU A 175 -3.85 11.28 -1.47
N ASP A 176 -3.43 12.22 -0.62
CA ASP A 176 -4.27 13.27 -0.06
C ASP A 176 -5.03 14.02 -1.15
N LEU A 177 -4.31 14.46 -2.18
CA LEU A 177 -4.93 15.17 -3.30
C LEU A 177 -5.97 14.28 -4.02
N ALA A 178 -5.65 13.01 -4.26
CA ALA A 178 -6.59 12.08 -4.89
C ALA A 178 -7.84 11.86 -4.01
N ILE A 179 -7.67 11.65 -2.71
CA ILE A 179 -8.76 11.49 -1.74
C ILE A 179 -9.65 12.72 -1.78
N GLN A 180 -9.08 13.92 -1.61
CA GLN A 180 -9.82 15.18 -1.63
C GLN A 180 -10.60 15.38 -2.93
N LYS A 181 -10.02 15.01 -4.08
CA LYS A 181 -10.69 15.11 -5.38
C LYS A 181 -11.92 14.22 -5.46
N TYR A 182 -11.87 13.00 -4.93
CA TYR A 182 -13.01 12.09 -4.94
C TYR A 182 -14.02 12.36 -3.82
N GLU A 183 -13.58 12.85 -2.65
CA GLU A 183 -14.47 13.34 -1.60
C GLU A 183 -15.25 14.58 -2.05
N GLY A 184 -14.62 15.46 -2.85
CA GLY A 184 -15.27 16.62 -3.44
C GLY A 184 -16.36 16.31 -4.49
N LEU A 185 -16.53 15.05 -4.91
CA LEU A 185 -17.60 14.60 -5.81
C LEU A 185 -18.91 14.24 -5.06
N GLN A 186 -18.98 14.53 -3.77
CA GLN A 186 -20.14 14.24 -2.91
C GLN A 186 -21.24 15.32 -2.96
N VAL A 187 -21.05 16.38 -3.76
CA VAL A 187 -21.98 17.52 -3.92
C VAL A 187 -22.89 17.39 -5.13
#